data_AF-A0A7W8JZ03-F1
#
_entry.id   AF-A0A7W8JZ03-F1
#
_cell.length_a   1.000
_cell.length_b   1.000
_cell.length_c   1.000
_cell.angle_alpha   90.00
_cell.angle_beta   90.00
_cell.angle_gamma   90.00
#
_symmetry.space_group_name_H-M   'P 1'
#
loop_
_entity.id
_entity.type
_entity.pdbx_description
1 polymer ?
#
loop_
_entity_poly.entity_id
_entity_poly.type
_entity_poly.pdbx_seq_one_letter_code
_entity_poly.pdbx_strand_id
1 'polypeptide(L)'
;MVREEDRPDDLRLLQALAGGDEGALFLLHGRYAGRILMLAQREGLADPEQAVEDAFVLMCRSACCFVRSDLPPPIWIIGMALWHFRRIGPDTFSTH
;
A
#
# COMPACT_ATOMS: atom_id res chain seq x y z
N MET A 1 -18.17 -13.71 17.59
CA MET A 1 -18.60 -12.43 17.00
C MET A 1 -17.62 -11.38 17.51
N VAL A 2 -16.59 -11.06 16.72
CA VAL A 2 -15.53 -10.11 17.14
C VAL A 2 -16.10 -8.70 17.02
N ARG A 3 -16.02 -7.90 18.08
CA ARG A 3 -16.52 -6.51 18.07
C ARG A 3 -15.64 -5.67 17.15
N GLU A 4 -16.20 -4.70 16.44
CA GLU A 4 -15.43 -3.80 15.54
C GLU A 4 -14.30 -3.04 16.28
N GLU A 5 -14.42 -2.84 17.61
CA GLU A 5 -13.40 -2.24 18.47
C GLU A 5 -12.13 -3.11 18.65
N ASP A 6 -12.20 -4.42 18.43
CA ASP A 6 -11.04 -5.32 18.56
C ASP A 6 -10.17 -5.35 17.29
N ARG A 7 -10.57 -4.62 16.24
CA ARG A 7 -9.82 -4.61 14.99
C ARG A 7 -8.55 -3.77 15.16
N PRO A 8 -7.35 -4.32 14.92
CA PRO A 8 -6.11 -3.55 15.06
C PRO A 8 -6.12 -2.32 14.13
N ASP A 9 -5.74 -1.16 14.63
CA ASP A 9 -5.59 0.04 13.81
C ASP A 9 -4.46 -0.10 12.77
N ASP A 10 -4.41 0.80 11.79
CA ASP A 10 -3.44 0.73 10.69
C ASP A 10 -1.99 0.90 11.18
N LEU A 11 -1.77 1.63 12.28
CA LEU A 11 -0.45 1.79 12.87
C LEU A 11 0.07 0.46 13.41
N ARG A 12 -0.75 -0.25 14.19
CA ARG A 12 -0.42 -1.59 14.71
C ARG A 12 -0.21 -2.60 13.61
N LEU A 13 -1.02 -2.54 12.54
CA LEU A 13 -0.84 -3.41 11.38
C LEU A 13 0.48 -3.15 10.66
N LEU A 14 0.86 -1.90 10.42
CA LEU A 14 2.15 -1.59 9.79
C LEU A 14 3.34 -1.96 10.67
N GLN A 15 3.23 -1.79 12.00
CA GLN A 15 4.26 -2.25 12.95
C GLN A 15 4.39 -3.77 12.96
N ALA A 16 3.27 -4.51 12.96
CA ALA A 16 3.27 -5.97 12.87
C ALA A 16 3.88 -6.44 11.54
N LEU A 17 3.52 -5.79 10.43
CA LEU A 17 4.10 -6.06 9.11
C LEU A 17 5.62 -5.82 9.09
N ALA A 18 6.10 -4.76 9.73
CA ALA A 18 7.53 -4.50 9.89
C ALA A 18 8.26 -5.57 10.73
N GLY A 19 7.53 -6.23 11.62
CA GLY A 19 7.99 -7.40 12.38
C GLY A 19 7.87 -8.74 11.64
N GLY A 20 7.39 -8.73 10.39
CA GLY A 20 7.24 -9.94 9.56
C GLY A 20 5.90 -10.67 9.71
N ASP A 21 4.88 -10.05 10.33
CA ASP A 21 3.54 -10.65 10.42
C ASP A 21 2.79 -10.53 9.08
N GLU A 22 2.77 -11.63 8.31
CA GLU A 22 2.05 -11.73 7.05
C GLU A 22 0.53 -11.57 7.21
N GLY A 23 -0.03 -11.88 8.38
CA GLY A 23 -1.44 -11.67 8.69
C GLY A 23 -1.82 -10.18 8.69
N ALA A 24 -0.87 -9.31 9.04
CA ALA A 24 -1.06 -7.87 8.97
C ALA A 24 -1.18 -7.37 7.51
N LEU A 25 -0.42 -7.96 6.59
CA LEU A 25 -0.50 -7.64 5.16
C LEU A 25 -1.90 -7.95 4.62
N PHE A 26 -2.44 -9.13 4.97
CA PHE A 26 -3.80 -9.53 4.55
C PHE A 26 -4.87 -8.55 5.05
N LEU A 27 -4.76 -8.10 6.30
CA LEU A 27 -5.71 -7.14 6.87
C LEU A 27 -5.59 -5.74 6.24
N LEU A 28 -4.37 -5.30 5.91
CA LEU A 28 -4.15 -4.04 5.19
C LEU A 28 -4.66 -4.13 3.75
N HIS A 29 -4.43 -5.25 3.06
CA HIS A 29 -4.95 -5.51 1.73
C HIS A 29 -6.47 -5.39 1.70
N GLY A 30 -7.17 -6.11 2.59
CA GLY A 30 -8.62 -6.05 2.69
C GLY A 30 -9.19 -4.65 2.98
N ARG A 31 -8.42 -3.75 3.60
CA ARG A 31 -8.83 -2.36 3.88
C ARG A 31 -8.55 -1.37 2.75
N TYR A 32 -7.45 -1.57 2.03
CA TYR A 32 -6.90 -0.55 1.14
C TYR A 32 -6.93 -0.94 -0.35
N ALA A 33 -6.99 -2.24 -0.68
CA ALA A 33 -6.89 -2.70 -2.07
C ALA A 33 -7.90 -2.01 -3.00
N GLY A 34 -9.17 -1.89 -2.61
CA GLY A 34 -10.17 -1.22 -3.45
C GLY A 34 -9.86 0.26 -3.72
N ARG A 35 -9.34 0.99 -2.72
CA ARG A 35 -8.97 2.42 -2.90
C ARG A 35 -7.72 2.56 -3.75
N ILE A 36 -6.75 1.66 -3.57
CA ILE A 36 -5.51 1.62 -4.33
C ILE A 36 -5.79 1.21 -5.78
N LEU A 37 -6.73 0.30 -6.02
CA LEU A 37 -7.16 -0.10 -7.36
C LEU A 37 -7.82 1.06 -8.10
N MET A 38 -8.74 1.77 -7.45
CA MET A 38 -9.34 2.99 -8.03
C MET A 38 -8.27 4.03 -8.37
N LEU A 39 -7.22 4.12 -7.55
CA LEU A 39 -6.09 5.00 -7.81
C LEU A 39 -5.27 4.54 -9.02
N ALA A 40 -4.92 3.25 -9.10
CA ALA A 40 -4.19 2.66 -10.23
C ALA A 40 -4.93 2.87 -11.57
N GLN A 41 -6.26 2.67 -11.56
CA GLN A 41 -7.11 2.93 -12.73
C GLN A 41 -7.08 4.41 -13.13
N ARG A 42 -7.11 5.32 -12.15
CA ARG A 42 -7.06 6.77 -12.41
C ARG A 42 -5.70 7.20 -12.99
N GLU A 43 -4.61 6.55 -12.58
CA GLU A 43 -3.28 6.78 -13.16
C GLU A 43 -3.12 6.16 -14.57
N GLY A 44 -4.15 5.45 -15.07
CA GLY A 44 -4.15 4.88 -16.43
C GLY A 44 -3.19 3.72 -16.62
N LEU A 45 -2.91 2.96 -15.55
CA LEU A 45 -2.03 1.79 -15.65
C LEU A 45 -2.63 0.71 -16.55
N ALA A 46 -1.77 0.06 -17.34
CA ALA A 46 -2.19 -0.99 -18.27
C ALA A 46 -2.74 -2.23 -17.55
N ASP A 47 -2.19 -2.55 -16.37
CA ASP A 47 -2.67 -3.61 -15.49
C ASP A 47 -2.79 -3.10 -14.04
N PRO A 48 -3.94 -2.50 -13.68
CA PRO A 48 -4.16 -1.92 -12.36
C PRO A 48 -4.18 -2.95 -11.23
N GLU A 49 -4.63 -4.18 -11.50
CA GLU A 49 -4.75 -5.24 -10.49
C GLU A 49 -3.36 -5.75 -10.12
N GLN A 50 -2.52 -6.06 -11.11
CA GLN A 50 -1.14 -6.47 -10.84
C GLN A 50 -0.35 -5.36 -10.13
N ALA A 51 -0.55 -4.10 -10.52
CA ALA A 51 0.10 -2.96 -9.87
C ALA A 51 -0.27 -2.83 -8.38
N VAL A 52 -1.52 -3.15 -8.00
CA VAL A 52 -1.95 -3.15 -6.59
C VAL A 52 -1.21 -4.23 -5.81
N GLU A 53 -1.14 -5.45 -6.34
CA GLU A 53 -0.42 -6.55 -5.68
C GLU A 53 1.07 -6.24 -5.52
N ASP A 54 1.70 -5.73 -6.57
CA ASP A 54 3.10 -5.30 -6.54
C ASP A 54 3.35 -4.18 -5.51
N ALA A 55 2.40 -3.25 -5.37
CA ALA A 55 2.47 -2.22 -4.34
C ALA A 55 2.42 -2.80 -2.92
N PHE A 56 1.57 -3.80 -2.65
CA PHE A 56 1.54 -4.47 -1.34
C PHE A 56 2.80 -5.29 -1.07
N VAL A 57 3.37 -5.95 -2.08
CA VAL A 57 4.68 -6.61 -1.97
C VAL A 57 5.77 -5.59 -1.62
N LEU A 58 5.77 -4.43 -2.27
CA LEU A 58 6.69 -3.35 -1.96
C LEU A 58 6.51 -2.81 -0.54
N MET A 59 5.27 -2.62 -0.09
CA MET A 59 4.97 -2.21 1.29
C MET A 59 5.51 -3.22 2.30
N CYS A 60 5.30 -4.53 2.07
CA CYS A 60 5.85 -5.57 2.93
C CYS A 60 7.38 -5.49 3.03
N ARG A 61 8.07 -5.28 1.90
CA ARG A 61 9.54 -5.14 1.86
C ARG A 61 10.05 -3.86 2.52
N SER A 62 9.20 -2.84 2.60
CA SER A 62 9.56 -1.49 3.07
C SER A 62 8.95 -1.13 4.42
N ALA A 63 8.22 -2.04 5.06
CA ALA A 63 7.48 -1.78 6.29
C ALA A 63 8.39 -1.37 7.46
N CYS A 64 9.63 -1.87 7.51
CA CYS A 64 10.64 -1.42 8.47
C CYS A 64 11.00 0.07 8.33
N CYS A 65 10.84 0.66 7.14
CA CYS A 65 11.03 2.09 6.91
C CYS A 65 9.88 2.93 7.51
N PHE A 66 8.67 2.39 7.57
CA PHE A 66 7.52 3.08 8.18
C PHE A 66 7.76 3.36 9.67
N VAL A 67 8.34 2.41 10.41
CA VAL A 67 8.66 2.55 11.85
C VAL A 67 9.61 3.71 12.12
N ARG A 68 10.38 4.14 11.11
CA ARG A 68 11.33 5.26 11.18
C ARG A 68 10.76 6.56 10.60
N SER A 69 9.51 6.55 10.16
CA SER A 69 8.84 7.70 9.56
C SER A 69 7.83 8.31 10.53
N ASP A 70 7.68 9.63 10.49
CA ASP A 70 6.63 10.34 11.24
C ASP A 70 5.32 10.45 10.42
N LEU A 71 5.17 9.64 9.37
CA LEU A 71 4.02 9.71 8.48
C LEU A 71 2.80 9.02 9.09
N PRO A 72 1.59 9.61 8.98
CA PRO A 72 0.37 8.89 9.30
C PRO A 72 0.23 7.61 8.48
N PRO A 73 -0.25 6.48 9.05
CA PRO A 73 -0.35 5.20 8.34
C PRO A 73 -1.06 5.27 6.97
N PRO A 74 -2.22 5.95 6.83
CA PRO A 74 -2.89 6.02 5.53
C PRO A 74 -2.08 6.79 4.48
N ILE A 75 -1.34 7.82 4.92
CA ILE A 75 -0.49 8.63 4.03
C ILE A 75 0.70 7.82 3.55
N TRP A 76 1.32 7.04 4.44
CA TRP A 76 2.42 6.16 4.06
C TRP A 76 1.97 5.09 3.06
N ILE A 77 0.85 4.41 3.33
CA ILE A 77 0.29 3.35 2.46
C ILE A 77 -0.04 3.90 1.07
N ILE A 78 -0.81 4.99 0.98
CA ILE A 78 -1.19 5.58 -0.30
C ILE A 78 0.04 6.17 -1.01
N GLY A 79 0.97 6.77 -0.27
CA GLY A 79 2.22 7.31 -0.81
C GLY A 79 3.09 6.23 -1.46
N MET A 80 3.23 5.06 -0.82
CA MET A 80 3.97 3.92 -1.36
C MET A 80 3.32 3.38 -2.65
N ALA A 81 2.00 3.27 -2.68
CA ALA A 81 1.28 2.86 -3.89
C ALA A 81 1.46 3.86 -5.04
N LEU A 82 1.29 5.15 -4.78
CA LEU A 82 1.51 6.21 -5.79
C LEU A 82 2.94 6.26 -6.30
N TRP A 83 3.92 6.12 -5.40
CA TRP A 83 5.32 6.06 -5.78
C TRP A 83 5.58 4.88 -6.70
N HIS A 84 5.02 3.71 -6.39
CA HIS A 84 5.13 2.53 -7.24
C HIS A 84 4.50 2.77 -8.62
N PHE A 85 3.26 3.26 -8.67
CA PHE A 85 2.53 3.52 -9.91
C PHE A 85 3.25 4.49 -10.83
N ARG A 86 3.81 5.58 -10.30
CA ARG A 86 4.58 6.55 -11.10
C ARG A 86 5.87 5.97 -11.67
N ARG A 87 6.41 4.91 -11.05
CA ARG A 87 7.63 4.25 -11.49
C ARG A 87 7.39 3.21 -12.59
N ILE A 88 6.19 2.66 -12.66
CA ILE A 88 5.79 1.63 -13.65
C ILE A 88 4.83 2.16 -14.72
N GLY A 89 4.20 3.31 -14.46
CA GLY A 89 3.37 4.02 -15.42
C GLY A 89 4.21 4.47 -16.61
N PRO A 90 3.55 4.77 -17.73
CA PRO A 90 4.25 5.21 -18.93
C PRO A 90 5.13 6.42 -18.58
N ASP A 91 6.42 6.31 -18.90
CA ASP A 91 7.34 7.44 -18.83
C ASP A 91 6.68 8.60 -19.59
N THR A 92 6.34 9.66 -18.89
CA THR A 92 5.99 10.94 -19.52
C THR A 92 7.20 11.59 -20.21
N PHE A 93 8.32 10.85 -20.35
CA PHE A 93 9.45 11.17 -21.21
C PHE A 93 9.27 10.59 -22.63
N SER A 94 8.28 11.11 -23.36
CA SER A 94 8.24 11.01 -24.82
C SER A 94 7.56 12.24 -25.41
N THR A 95 8.30 13.36 -25.40
CA THR A 95 8.23 14.56 -26.27
C THR A 95 9.19 15.57 -25.63
N HIS A 96 10.26 16.08 -26.23
CA HIS A 96 10.62 16.34 -27.63
C HIS A 96 12.12 16.14 -27.85
#